data_AF-A0A9E4UES6-F1
#
_entry.id   AF-A0A9E4UES6-F1
#
_cell.length_a   1.000
_cell.length_b   1.000
_cell.length_c   1.000
_cell.angle_alpha   90.00
_cell.angle_beta   90.00
_cell.angle_gamma   90.00
#
_symmetry.space_group_name_H-M   'P 1'
#
loop_
_entity.id
_entity.type
_entity.pdbx_description
1 polymer ?
#
loop_
_entity_poly.entity_id
_entity_poly.type
_entity_poly.pdbx_seq_one_letter_code
_entity_poly.pdbx_strand_id
1 'polypeptide(L)'
;MSDLEAGLAFYRDKLGHELRWRNETSAGLAMPNSDTELVIQTALEEPETDLLVESADEAAQRFVEAGGTVIVPPSGVPVGRVAVVQDPWGNRLVLLDLSKGTFDTDATGNVTGVS
;
A
#
# COMPACT_ATOMS: atom_id res chain seq x y z
N MET A 1 -14.10 -0.03 1.62
CA MET A 1 -15.02 0.80 2.45
C MET A 1 -15.71 1.83 1.55
N SER A 2 -16.85 2.45 1.91
CA SER A 2 -17.55 3.38 0.98
C SER A 2 -17.23 4.87 1.18
N ASP A 3 -16.62 5.25 2.32
CA ASP A 3 -16.35 6.64 2.68
C ASP A 3 -15.02 6.72 3.43
N LEU A 4 -14.07 7.47 2.86
CA LEU A 4 -12.73 7.64 3.40
C LEU A 4 -12.72 8.48 4.69
N GLU A 5 -13.57 9.50 4.77
CA GLU A 5 -13.65 10.36 5.96
C GLU A 5 -14.23 9.60 7.15
N ALA A 6 -15.25 8.76 6.92
CA ALA A 6 -15.75 7.87 7.95
C ALA A 6 -14.66 6.90 8.45
N GLY A 7 -13.81 6.42 7.54
CA GLY A 7 -12.63 5.62 7.87
C GLY A 7 -11.62 6.34 8.74
N LEU A 8 -11.22 7.55 8.34
CA LEU A 8 -10.30 8.38 9.11
C LEU A 8 -10.88 8.74 10.49
N ALA A 9 -12.16 9.09 10.57
CA ALA A 9 -12.82 9.34 11.84
C ALA A 9 -12.71 8.14 12.79
N PHE A 10 -12.79 6.91 12.26
CA PHE A 10 -12.62 5.70 13.06
C PHE A 10 -11.15 5.46 13.45
N TYR A 11 -10.26 5.29 12.47
CA TYR A 11 -8.88 4.87 12.73
C TYR A 11 -8.00 5.97 13.33
N ARG A 12 -8.12 7.21 12.85
CA ARG A 12 -7.35 8.35 13.34
C ARG A 12 -7.97 8.90 14.63
N ASP A 13 -9.25 9.27 14.60
CA ASP A 13 -9.83 10.06 15.70
C ASP A 13 -10.31 9.21 16.89
N LYS A 14 -10.74 7.95 16.67
CA LYS A 14 -11.16 7.05 17.76
C LYS A 14 -10.07 6.09 18.21
N LEU A 15 -9.31 5.50 17.27
CA LEU A 15 -8.27 4.52 17.59
C LEU A 15 -6.88 5.15 17.76
N GLY A 16 -6.69 6.41 17.35
CA GLY A 16 -5.48 7.18 17.63
C GLY A 16 -4.32 6.93 16.67
N HIS A 17 -4.55 6.35 15.49
CA HIS A 17 -3.50 6.22 14.48
C HIS A 17 -3.14 7.58 13.89
N GLU A 18 -1.84 7.80 13.65
CA GLU A 18 -1.35 9.01 13.00
C GLU A 18 -1.56 8.91 11.49
N LEU A 19 -2.13 9.96 10.87
CA LEU A 19 -2.24 10.05 9.41
C LEU A 19 -0.87 10.39 8.82
N ARG A 20 -0.37 9.56 7.89
CA ARG A 20 0.87 9.82 7.15
C ARG A 20 0.60 10.57 5.86
N TRP A 21 -0.33 10.04 5.06
CA TRP A 21 -0.71 10.62 3.78
C TRP A 21 -2.16 10.28 3.43
N ARG A 22 -2.77 11.10 2.58
CA ARG A 22 -4.09 10.88 1.99
C ARG A 22 -4.18 11.43 0.58
N ASN A 23 -4.97 10.76 -0.24
CA ASN A 23 -5.44 11.26 -1.52
C ASN A 23 -6.98 11.15 -1.57
N GLU A 24 -7.57 11.20 -2.76
CA GLU A 24 -9.03 11.16 -2.94
C GLU A 24 -9.65 9.84 -2.46
N THR A 25 -8.97 8.71 -2.66
CA THR A 25 -9.56 7.38 -2.44
C THR A 25 -8.89 6.58 -1.32
N SER A 26 -7.72 7.01 -0.84
CA SER A 26 -6.90 6.23 0.09
C SER A 26 -6.18 7.10 1.12
N ALA A 27 -5.88 6.51 2.27
CA ALA A 27 -5.05 7.11 3.31
C ALA A 27 -4.16 6.07 4.01
N GLY A 28 -2.88 6.41 4.18
CA GLY A 28 -1.91 5.64 4.95
C GLY A 28 -1.82 6.14 6.38
N LEU A 29 -1.99 5.24 7.33
CA LEU A 29 -1.97 5.50 8.77
C LEU A 29 -0.78 4.77 9.40
N ALA A 30 -0.05 5.43 10.28
CA ALA A 30 1.11 4.82 10.93
C ALA A 30 0.70 3.67 11.87
N MET A 31 1.50 2.60 11.85
CA MET A 31 1.49 1.59 12.89
C MET A 31 2.54 1.93 13.96
N PRO A 32 2.17 2.02 15.26
CA PRO A 32 3.10 2.43 16.30
C PRO A 32 4.37 1.56 16.35
N ASN A 33 5.53 2.22 16.49
CA ASN A 33 6.85 1.58 16.62
C ASN A 33 7.31 0.78 15.39
N SER A 34 6.82 1.13 14.19
CA SER A 34 7.24 0.52 12.92
C SER A 34 7.08 1.49 11.76
N ASP A 35 7.70 1.16 10.63
CA ASP A 35 7.50 1.83 9.35
C ASP A 35 6.34 1.20 8.55
N THR A 36 5.55 0.32 9.17
CA THR A 36 4.36 -0.28 8.55
C THR A 36 3.21 0.72 8.54
N GLU A 37 2.44 0.71 7.46
CA GLU A 37 1.23 1.51 7.32
C GLU A 37 -0.03 0.64 7.27
N LEU A 38 -1.08 1.11 7.94
CA LEU A 38 -2.45 0.68 7.67
C LEU A 38 -3.00 1.58 6.57
N VAL A 39 -3.21 1.02 5.38
CA VAL A 39 -3.85 1.75 4.28
C VAL A 39 -5.34 1.46 4.25
N ILE A 40 -6.15 2.50 4.39
CA ILE A 40 -7.59 2.43 4.18
C ILE A 40 -7.93 3.02 2.82
N GLN A 41 -8.86 2.40 2.09
CA GLN A 41 -9.22 2.84 0.75
C GLN A 41 -10.66 2.51 0.35
N THR A 42 -11.18 3.28 -0.61
CA THR A 42 -12.53 3.13 -1.17
C THR A 42 -12.55 2.40 -2.51
N ALA A 43 -11.41 2.26 -3.18
CA ALA A 43 -11.32 1.67 -4.52
C ALA A 43 -11.35 0.13 -4.53
N LEU A 44 -10.93 -0.52 -3.44
CA LEU A 44 -10.93 -1.98 -3.31
C LEU A 44 -12.05 -2.45 -2.37
N GLU A 45 -12.61 -3.62 -2.72
CA GLU A 45 -13.67 -4.27 -1.93
C GLU A 45 -13.09 -4.93 -0.66
N GLU A 46 -11.89 -5.50 -0.76
CA GLU A 46 -11.22 -6.22 0.32
C GLU A 46 -9.88 -5.55 0.67
N PRO A 47 -9.44 -5.61 1.94
CA PRO A 47 -8.08 -5.24 2.31
C PRO A 47 -7.05 -6.14 1.61
N GLU A 48 -5.89 -5.59 1.33
CA GLU A 48 -4.75 -6.32 0.78
C GLU A 48 -3.56 -6.26 1.73
N THR A 49 -2.60 -7.15 1.51
CA THR A 49 -1.33 -7.17 2.24
C THR A 49 -0.20 -6.88 1.27
N ASP A 50 0.52 -5.80 1.57
CA ASP A 50 1.63 -5.31 0.77
C ASP A 50 2.95 -5.67 1.45
N LEU A 51 3.83 -6.32 0.70
CA LEU A 51 5.19 -6.63 1.10
C LEU A 51 6.12 -5.62 0.45
N LEU A 52 6.80 -4.83 1.28
CA LEU A 52 7.84 -3.94 0.83
C LEU A 52 9.05 -4.76 0.35
N VAL A 53 9.46 -4.53 -0.90
CA VAL A 53 10.59 -5.20 -1.55
C VAL A 53 11.53 -4.20 -2.19
N GLU A 54 12.78 -4.60 -2.43
CA GLU A 54 13.78 -3.73 -3.09
C GLU A 54 13.44 -3.48 -4.57
N SER A 55 12.86 -4.47 -5.24
CA SER A 55 12.45 -4.42 -6.65
C SER A 55 11.26 -5.33 -6.88
N ALA A 56 10.14 -4.77 -7.32
CA ALA A 56 8.92 -5.52 -7.62
C ALA A 56 9.15 -6.55 -8.75
N ASP A 57 9.97 -6.22 -9.75
CA ASP A 57 10.28 -7.12 -10.86
C ASP A 57 11.08 -8.34 -10.40
N GLU A 58 12.17 -8.12 -9.66
CA GLU A 58 12.98 -9.24 -9.18
C GLU A 58 12.24 -10.08 -8.14
N ALA A 59 11.47 -9.44 -7.26
CA ALA A 59 10.67 -10.15 -6.27
C ALA A 59 9.57 -11.00 -6.94
N ALA A 60 8.90 -10.47 -7.97
CA ALA A 60 7.91 -11.23 -8.73
C ALA A 60 8.54 -12.45 -9.43
N GLN A 61 9.73 -12.31 -10.00
CA GLN A 61 10.45 -13.45 -10.58
C GLN A 61 10.75 -14.52 -9.52
N ARG A 62 11.34 -14.13 -8.37
CA ARG A 62 11.63 -15.05 -7.26
C ARG A 62 10.37 -15.73 -6.73
N PHE A 63 9.25 -15.00 -6.68
CA PHE A 63 7.97 -15.54 -6.23
C PHE A 63 7.45 -16.65 -7.15
N VAL A 64 7.59 -16.48 -8.47
CA VAL A 64 7.25 -17.52 -9.46
C VAL A 64 8.18 -18.71 -9.37
N GLU A 65 9.49 -18.49 -9.22
CA GLU A 65 10.47 -19.56 -9.03
C GLU A 65 10.18 -20.40 -7.76
N ALA A 66 9.59 -19.78 -6.73
CA ALA A 66 9.13 -20.45 -5.52
C ALA A 66 7.77 -21.19 -5.66
N GLY A 67 7.16 -21.19 -6.85
CA GLY A 67 5.91 -21.89 -7.15
C GLY A 67 4.65 -21.02 -7.03
N GLY A 68 4.79 -19.72 -6.82
CA GLY A 68 3.68 -18.76 -6.88
C GLY A 68 3.33 -18.35 -8.32
N THR A 69 2.32 -17.50 -8.45
CA THR A 69 1.86 -16.97 -9.74
C THR A 69 1.78 -15.45 -9.70
N VAL A 70 2.15 -14.78 -10.80
CA VAL A 70 1.89 -13.35 -10.99
C VAL A 70 0.47 -13.18 -11.55
N ILE A 71 -0.37 -12.45 -10.83
CA ILE A 71 -1.74 -12.10 -11.23
C ILE A 71 -1.76 -10.79 -12.01
N VAL A 72 -1.04 -9.79 -11.51
CA VAL A 72 -0.82 -8.50 -12.21
C VAL A 72 0.69 -8.29 -12.33
N PRO A 73 1.22 -8.13 -13.56
CA PRO A 73 2.65 -7.95 -13.76
C PRO A 73 3.16 -6.64 -13.13
N PRO A 74 4.46 -6.57 -12.79
CA PRO A 74 5.09 -5.35 -12.29
C PRO A 74 4.76 -4.11 -13.14
N SER A 75 4.12 -3.13 -12.53
CA SER A 75 3.67 -1.90 -13.18
C SER A 75 3.96 -0.67 -12.30
N GLY A 76 4.04 0.50 -12.92
CA GLY A 76 4.40 1.73 -12.21
C GLY A 76 3.25 2.31 -11.40
N VAL A 77 3.55 2.71 -10.16
CA VAL A 77 2.70 3.55 -9.30
C VAL A 77 3.44 4.86 -8.99
N PRO A 78 2.82 5.86 -8.34
CA PRO A 78 3.49 7.13 -8.04
C PRO A 78 4.81 6.98 -7.27
N VAL A 79 4.83 6.13 -6.23
CA VAL A 79 5.98 5.93 -5.33
C VAL A 79 7.01 4.91 -5.81
N GLY A 80 6.68 4.12 -6.84
CA GLY A 80 7.56 3.05 -7.30
C GLY A 80 6.87 2.11 -8.28
N ARG A 81 6.92 0.81 -7.98
CA ARG A 81 6.29 -0.24 -8.78
C ARG A 81 5.59 -1.26 -7.88
N VAL A 82 4.53 -1.86 -8.42
CA VAL A 82 3.76 -2.92 -7.75
C VAL A 82 3.57 -4.12 -8.66
N ALA A 83 3.52 -5.31 -8.07
CA ALA A 83 3.03 -6.52 -8.70
C ALA A 83 2.02 -7.21 -7.77
N VAL A 84 0.96 -7.78 -8.34
CA VAL A 84 0.03 -8.63 -7.55
C VAL A 84 0.40 -10.07 -7.81
N VAL A 85 0.67 -10.80 -6.74
CA VAL A 85 1.04 -12.21 -6.78
C VAL A 85 0.03 -13.05 -6.00
N GLN A 86 -0.01 -14.34 -6.30
CA GLN A 86 -0.81 -15.32 -5.59
C GLN A 86 0.06 -16.51 -5.20
N ASP A 87 0.10 -16.82 -3.92
CA ASP A 87 0.85 -17.95 -3.39
C ASP A 87 0.20 -19.31 -3.74
N PRO A 88 0.88 -20.45 -3.51
CA PRO A 88 0.33 -21.78 -3.82
C PRO A 88 -0.97 -22.14 -3.10
N TRP A 89 -1.35 -21.41 -2.04
CA TRP A 89 -2.55 -21.65 -1.24
C TRP A 89 -3.70 -20.71 -1.62
N GLY A 90 -3.48 -19.79 -2.56
CA GLY A 90 -4.50 -18.90 -3.08
C GLY A 90 -4.52 -17.51 -2.44
N ASN A 91 -3.57 -17.17 -1.57
CA ASN A 91 -3.53 -15.85 -0.95
C ASN A 91 -2.95 -14.84 -1.93
N ARG A 92 -3.68 -13.74 -2.16
CA ARG A 92 -3.22 -12.61 -2.96
C ARG A 92 -2.43 -11.64 -2.11
N LEU A 93 -1.25 -11.27 -2.59
CA LEU A 93 -0.33 -10.33 -1.95
C LEU A 93 0.13 -9.30 -2.98
N VAL A 94 0.50 -8.12 -2.51
CA VAL A 94 1.13 -7.09 -3.34
C VAL A 94 2.61 -7.04 -3.01
N LEU A 95 3.45 -7.02 -4.02
CA LEU A 95 4.87 -6.70 -3.90
C LEU A 95 5.03 -5.25 -4.30
N LEU A 96 5.41 -4.39 -3.34
CA LEU A 96 5.57 -2.96 -3.55
C LEU A 96 7.05 -2.60 -3.37
N ASP A 97 7.61 -1.89 -4.35
CA ASP A 97 8.84 -1.13 -4.15
C ASP A 97 8.54 0.37 -4.12
N LEU A 98 9.41 1.12 -3.44
CA LEU A 98 9.37 2.57 -3.32
C LEU A 98 10.49 3.23 -4.15
N SER A 99 10.77 2.65 -5.33
CA SER A 99 11.89 3.05 -6.18
C SER A 99 11.83 4.50 -6.70
N LYS A 100 10.68 5.18 -6.57
CA LYS A 100 10.52 6.59 -6.95
C LYS A 100 10.41 7.52 -5.74
N GLY A 101 10.51 7.00 -4.52
CA GLY A 101 10.43 7.77 -3.28
C GLY A 101 9.15 7.53 -2.49
N THR A 102 8.86 8.44 -1.57
CA THR A 102 7.67 8.42 -0.71
C THR A 102 6.81 9.65 -0.91
N PHE A 103 5.57 9.63 -0.44
CA PHE A 103 4.68 10.77 -0.60
C PHE A 103 5.13 11.95 0.28
N ASP A 104 5.31 13.11 -0.35
CA ASP A 104 5.35 14.39 0.36
C ASP A 104 3.94 14.82 0.73
N THR A 105 3.76 15.43 1.91
CA THR A 105 2.45 15.84 2.39
C THR A 105 2.40 17.27 2.92
N ASP A 106 1.22 17.88 2.78
CA ASP A 106 0.89 19.13 3.47
C ASP A 106 0.59 18.89 4.97
N ALA A 107 0.32 19.98 5.70
CA ALA A 107 0.01 19.92 7.15
C ALA A 107 -1.26 19.12 7.50
N THR A 108 -2.07 18.76 6.52
CA THR A 108 -3.29 17.95 6.67
C THR A 108 -3.14 16.54 6.09
N GLY A 109 -1.94 16.18 5.64
CA GLY A 109 -1.61 14.87 5.09
C GLY A 109 -1.94 14.72 3.60
N ASN A 110 -2.41 15.74 2.89
CA ASN A 110 -2.70 15.58 1.46
C ASN A 110 -1.39 15.40 0.69
N VAL A 111 -1.36 14.43 -0.23
CA VAL A 111 -0.22 14.20 -1.11
C VAL A 111 0.02 15.41 -2.00
N THR A 112 1.22 15.98 -1.93
CA THR A 112 1.65 17.13 -2.75
C THR A 112 2.73 16.79 -3.76
N GLY A 113 3.38 15.64 -3.60
CA GLY A 113 4.51 15.23 -4.42
C GLY A 113 5.02 13.85 -4.04
N VAL A 114 6.14 13.47 -4.67
CA VAL A 114 6.91 12.27 -4.34
C VAL A 114 8.38 12.68 -4.30
N SER A 115 9.10 12.31 -3.24
CA SER A 115 10.53 12.57 -3.06
C SER A 115 11.30 11.37 -2.51
#